data_AF-A0A2I1GX81-F1
#
_entry.id   AF-A0A2I1GX81-F1
#
_cell.length_a   1.000
_cell.length_b   1.000
_cell.length_c   1.000
_cell.angle_alpha   90.00
_cell.angle_beta   90.00
_cell.angle_gamma   90.00
#
_symmetry.space_group_name_H-M   'P 1'
#
loop_
_entity.id
_entity.type
_entity.pdbx_description
1 polymer ?
#
loop_
_entity_poly.entity_id
_entity_poly.type
_entity_poly.pdbx_seq_one_letter_code
_entity_poly.pdbx_strand_id
1 'polypeptide(L)'
;MIRKKGINRGSYIGGSSVHNQRIERLWKDVHRVIVMLFSSIFYFLEDNYSLNIENSIHMFALHYIFIPRINFALETFIQSWNYHSLRTESHKTPRQLFLEGMVRNNLRGLEEVGVDLNHYGIDWEGPAPTD
;
A
#
# COMPACT_ATOMS: atom_id res chain seq x y z
N MET A 1 18.11 -3.41 -18.21
CA MET A 1 18.04 -4.81 -17.69
C MET A 1 18.27 -5.88 -18.75
N ILE A 2 17.51 -5.94 -19.85
CA ILE A 2 17.67 -6.98 -20.90
C ILE A 2 19.11 -7.02 -21.47
N ARG A 3 19.70 -5.85 -21.78
CA ARG A 3 21.09 -5.73 -22.28
C ARG A 3 22.17 -6.16 -21.27
N LYS A 4 21.88 -6.17 -19.96
CA LYS A 4 22.84 -6.57 -18.91
C LYS A 4 22.62 -8.01 -18.40
N LYS A 5 21.39 -8.54 -18.45
CA LYS A 5 21.02 -9.82 -17.81
C LYS A 5 20.51 -10.92 -18.78
N GLY A 6 20.37 -10.64 -20.08
CA GLY A 6 19.96 -11.61 -21.11
C GLY A 6 18.45 -11.74 -21.32
N ILE A 7 18.05 -12.24 -22.49
CA ILE A 7 16.66 -12.45 -22.93
C ILE A 7 16.15 -13.82 -22.42
N ASN A 8 14.84 -13.99 -22.18
CA ASN A 8 14.17 -15.24 -21.77
C ASN A 8 14.45 -15.79 -20.36
N ARG A 9 14.88 -14.96 -19.40
CA ARG A 9 14.96 -15.40 -17.99
C ARG A 9 13.64 -15.32 -17.21
N GLY A 10 12.57 -14.76 -17.80
CA GLY A 10 11.29 -14.54 -17.12
C GLY A 10 11.34 -13.50 -15.98
N SER A 11 12.52 -12.97 -15.64
CA SER A 11 12.77 -12.03 -14.54
C SER A 11 12.46 -10.56 -14.86
N TYR A 12 11.84 -10.33 -16.01
CA TYR A 12 11.42 -9.00 -16.45
C TYR A 12 10.15 -9.14 -17.29
N ILE A 13 9.02 -8.69 -16.75
CA ILE A 13 7.78 -8.53 -17.50
C ILE A 13 7.80 -7.11 -18.05
N GLY A 14 8.21 -6.97 -19.31
CA GLY A 14 8.21 -5.69 -20.04
C GLY A 14 6.91 -5.50 -20.81
N GLY A 15 6.22 -4.38 -20.59
CA GLY A 15 4.99 -3.98 -21.28
C GLY A 15 4.29 -2.86 -20.53
N SER A 16 3.29 -2.21 -21.13
CA SER A 16 2.46 -1.24 -20.40
C SER A 16 1.79 -1.95 -19.21
N SER A 17 1.99 -1.46 -17.99
CA SER A 17 1.42 -2.03 -16.75
C SER A 17 -0.09 -1.76 -16.60
N VAL A 18 -0.85 -1.88 -17.70
CA VAL A 18 -2.30 -1.68 -17.73
C VAL A 18 -3.05 -2.75 -16.92
N HIS A 19 -2.39 -3.88 -16.64
CA HIS A 19 -2.94 -4.95 -15.79
C HIS A 19 -2.93 -4.58 -14.30
N ASN A 20 -2.13 -3.59 -13.89
CA ASN A 20 -2.03 -3.16 -12.50
C ASN A 20 -2.99 -2.01 -12.14
N GLN A 21 -3.86 -1.60 -13.08
CA GLN A 21 -4.74 -0.45 -12.92
C GLN A 21 -5.61 -0.50 -11.64
N ARG A 22 -6.01 -1.68 -11.18
CA ARG A 22 -6.81 -1.82 -9.95
C ARG A 22 -6.02 -1.47 -8.70
N ILE A 23 -4.78 -1.94 -8.59
CA ILE A 23 -3.92 -1.58 -7.44
C ILE A 23 -3.54 -0.10 -7.51
N GLU A 24 -3.31 0.43 -8.72
CA GLU A 24 -2.99 1.84 -8.91
C GLU A 24 -4.17 2.75 -8.52
N ARG A 25 -5.41 2.34 -8.84
CA ARG A 25 -6.61 3.05 -8.39
C ARG A 25 -6.76 2.99 -6.88
N LEU A 26 -6.59 1.81 -6.28
CA LEU A 26 -6.58 1.65 -4.82
C LEU A 26 -5.55 2.60 -4.17
N TRP A 27 -4.32 2.62 -4.68
CA TRP A 27 -3.26 3.51 -4.19
C TRP A 27 -3.61 4.99 -4.33
N LYS A 28 -4.24 5.40 -5.43
CA LYS A 28 -4.73 6.78 -5.60
C LYS A 28 -5.77 7.14 -4.55
N ASP A 29 -6.68 6.22 -4.23
CA ASP A 29 -7.73 6.46 -3.24
C ASP A 29 -7.16 6.50 -1.81
N VAL A 30 -6.23 5.61 -1.46
CA VAL A 30 -5.47 5.66 -0.19
C VAL A 30 -4.72 6.98 -0.07
N HIS A 31 -4.01 7.37 -1.13
CA HIS A 31 -3.25 8.61 -1.14
C HIS A 31 -4.15 9.83 -0.91
N ARG A 32 -5.28 9.89 -1.63
CA ARG A 32 -6.23 10.99 -1.53
C ARG A 32 -6.88 11.10 -0.17
N VAL A 33 -7.30 9.97 0.41
CA VAL A 33 -8.10 9.96 1.65
C VAL A 33 -7.23 10.04 2.90
N ILE A 34 -6.07 9.37 2.88
CA ILE A 34 -5.24 9.19 4.08
C ILE A 34 -3.98 10.04 3.99
N VAL A 35 -3.15 9.80 2.97
CA VAL A 35 -1.82 10.44 2.88
C VAL A 35 -1.96 11.97 2.82
N MET A 36 -2.78 12.48 1.89
CA MET A 36 -3.01 13.92 1.74
C MET A 36 -3.54 14.56 3.03
N LEU A 37 -4.42 13.90 3.77
CA LEU A 37 -4.97 14.40 5.02
C LEU A 37 -3.88 14.59 6.07
N PHE A 38 -3.12 13.54 6.37
CA PHE A 38 -2.10 13.60 7.42
C PHE A 38 -0.90 14.46 7.01
N SER A 39 -0.46 14.40 5.75
CA SER A 39 0.56 15.31 5.23
C SER A 39 0.15 16.78 5.38
N SER A 40 -1.11 17.13 5.07
CA SER A 40 -1.60 18.50 5.23
C SER A 40 -1.58 18.95 6.69
N ILE A 41 -1.94 18.06 7.63
CA ILE A 41 -1.86 18.36 9.07
C ILE A 41 -0.41 18.58 9.49
N PHE A 42 0.53 17.75 9.02
CA PHE A 42 1.94 17.87 9.41
C PHE A 42 2.57 19.15 8.87
N TYR A 43 2.36 19.49 7.60
CA TYR A 43 2.81 20.77 7.05
C TYR A 43 2.18 21.96 7.79
N PHE A 44 0.89 21.87 8.15
CA PHE A 44 0.26 22.91 8.96
C PHE A 44 0.90 23.08 10.35
N LEU A 45 1.32 21.98 10.99
CA LEU A 45 2.05 22.01 12.26
C LEU A 45 3.47 22.58 12.12
N GLU A 46 4.16 22.29 11.02
CA GLU A 46 5.46 22.90 10.70
C GLU A 46 5.33 24.42 10.53
N ASP A 47 4.39 24.84 9.68
CA ASP A 47 4.23 26.25 9.29
C ASP A 47 3.72 27.14 10.43
N ASN A 48 2.83 26.61 11.29
CA ASN A 48 2.11 27.43 12.28
C ASN A 48 2.50 27.16 13.73
N TYR A 49 3.10 26.01 14.03
CA TYR A 49 3.36 25.56 15.40
C TYR A 49 4.83 25.16 15.64
N SER A 50 5.73 25.46 14.71
CA SER A 50 7.17 25.20 14.86
C SER A 50 7.48 23.73 15.16
N LEU A 51 6.73 22.81 14.54
CA LEU A 51 7.11 21.40 14.53
C LEU A 51 8.51 21.29 13.90
N ASN A 52 9.45 20.68 14.62
CA ASN A 52 10.85 20.58 14.21
C ASN A 52 11.21 19.10 14.06
N ILE A 53 11.50 18.68 12.83
CA ILE A 53 11.82 17.29 12.48
C ILE A 53 13.14 16.84 13.11
N GLU A 54 14.08 17.77 13.34
CA GLU A 54 15.37 17.49 13.98
C GLU A 54 15.24 17.33 15.51
N ASN A 55 14.08 17.68 16.08
CA ASN A 55 13.82 17.53 17.50
C ASN A 55 13.16 16.17 17.79
N SER A 56 13.92 15.28 18.42
CA SER A 56 13.46 13.93 18.77
C SER A 56 12.23 13.89 19.67
N ILE A 57 12.02 14.89 20.54
CA ILE A 57 10.84 15.00 21.40
C ILE A 57 9.61 15.34 20.55
N HIS A 58 9.76 16.26 19.59
CA HIS A 58 8.67 16.64 18.69
C HIS A 58 8.27 15.45 17.81
N MET A 59 9.25 14.72 17.25
CA MET A 59 9.00 13.53 16.45
C MET A 59 8.38 12.39 17.26
N PHE A 60 8.82 12.18 18.51
CA PHE A 60 8.19 11.22 19.41
C PHE A 60 6.73 11.58 19.68
N ALA A 61 6.44 12.84 20.02
CA ALA A 61 5.09 13.30 20.28
C ALA A 61 4.20 13.17 19.03
N LEU A 62 4.72 13.55 17.85
CA LEU A 62 4.03 13.41 16.57
C LEU A 62 3.66 11.94 16.31
N HIS A 63 4.62 11.03 16.43
CA HIS A 63 4.37 9.60 16.24
C HIS A 63 3.38 9.03 17.26
N TYR A 64 3.56 9.34 18.54
CA TYR A 64 2.67 8.89 19.61
C TYR A 64 1.21 9.31 19.38
N ILE A 65 1.01 10.52 18.88
CA ILE A 65 -0.32 11.07 18.58
C ILE A 65 -0.85 10.47 17.27
N PHE A 66 -0.08 10.50 16.19
CA PHE A 66 -0.62 10.28 14.85
C PHE A 66 -0.54 8.86 14.34
N ILE A 67 0.39 8.01 14.79
CA ILE A 67 0.40 6.58 14.41
C ILE A 67 -0.94 5.89 14.71
N PRO A 68 -1.51 5.95 15.94
CA PRO A 68 -2.79 5.30 16.20
C PRO A 68 -3.95 5.89 15.37
N ARG A 69 -3.90 7.19 15.06
CA ARG A 69 -4.91 7.85 14.22
C ARG A 69 -4.82 7.43 12.76
N ILE A 70 -3.60 7.30 12.23
CA ILE A 70 -3.34 6.81 10.88
C ILE A 70 -3.80 5.35 10.76
N ASN A 71 -3.46 4.50 11.73
CA ASN A 71 -3.90 3.11 11.76
C ASN A 71 -5.42 3.00 11.78
N PHE A 72 -6.10 3.78 12.62
CA PHE A 72 -7.56 3.82 12.64
C PHE A 72 -8.17 4.29 11.30
N ALA A 73 -7.58 5.31 10.66
CA ALA A 73 -8.02 5.78 9.36
C ALA A 73 -7.83 4.71 8.27
N LEU A 74 -6.71 3.99 8.30
CA LEU A 74 -6.43 2.85 7.41
C LEU A 74 -7.42 1.72 7.62
N GLU A 75 -7.69 1.32 8.86
CA GLU A 75 -8.69 0.29 9.18
C GLU A 75 -10.08 0.69 8.67
N THR A 76 -10.49 1.94 8.92
CA THR A 76 -11.75 2.48 8.42
C THR A 76 -11.81 2.47 6.90
N PHE A 77 -10.73 2.86 6.22
CA PHE A 77 -10.64 2.81 4.77
C PHE A 77 -10.74 1.37 4.26
N ILE A 78 -10.04 0.41 4.88
CA ILE A 78 -10.10 -1.01 4.51
C ILE A 78 -11.54 -1.53 4.63
N GLN A 79 -12.24 -1.21 5.72
CA GLN A 79 -13.65 -1.60 5.87
C GLN A 79 -14.54 -0.94 4.81
N SER A 80 -14.40 0.36 4.56
CA SER A 80 -15.19 1.04 3.53
C SER A 80 -14.90 0.45 2.14
N TRP A 81 -13.62 0.27 1.82
CA TRP A 81 -13.18 -0.23 0.52
C TRP A 81 -13.58 -1.68 0.30
N ASN A 82 -13.48 -2.57 1.27
CA ASN A 82 -13.84 -3.97 1.06
C ASN A 82 -15.36 -4.19 0.83
N TYR A 83 -16.19 -3.23 1.26
CA TYR A 83 -17.64 -3.34 1.24
C TYR A 83 -18.32 -2.40 0.22
N HIS A 84 -17.59 -1.50 -0.44
CA HIS A 84 -18.18 -0.68 -1.50
C HIS A 84 -18.47 -1.53 -2.75
N SER A 85 -19.55 -1.19 -3.46
CA SER A 85 -19.91 -1.89 -4.70
C SER A 85 -19.10 -1.37 -5.89
N LEU A 86 -18.56 -2.30 -6.69
CA LEU A 86 -17.86 -1.99 -7.92
C LEU A 86 -18.84 -2.03 -9.10
N ARG A 87 -19.08 -0.88 -9.73
CA ARG A 87 -19.99 -0.76 -10.88
C ARG A 87 -19.56 -1.65 -12.05
N THR A 88 -18.26 -1.82 -12.27
CA THR A 88 -17.71 -2.65 -13.36
C THR A 88 -17.81 -4.15 -13.10
N GLU A 89 -18.18 -4.56 -11.89
CA GLU A 89 -18.24 -5.96 -11.44
C GLU A 89 -19.66 -6.33 -11.00
N SER A 90 -20.65 -5.85 -11.75
CA SER A 90 -22.08 -6.12 -11.46
C SER A 90 -22.50 -5.73 -10.04
N HIS A 91 -21.96 -4.62 -9.52
CA HIS A 91 -22.22 -4.12 -8.16
C HIS A 91 -21.74 -5.03 -7.03
N LYS A 92 -20.89 -6.03 -7.32
CA LYS A 92 -20.24 -6.83 -6.28
C LYS A 92 -19.20 -6.01 -5.53
N THR A 93 -19.00 -6.34 -4.26
CA THR A 93 -17.95 -5.72 -3.45
C THR A 93 -16.61 -6.45 -3.63
N PRO A 94 -15.46 -5.79 -3.37
CA PRO A 94 -14.17 -6.48 -3.38
C PRO A 94 -14.15 -7.74 -2.51
N ARG A 95 -14.79 -7.69 -1.34
CA ARG A 95 -14.94 -8.86 -0.45
C ARG A 95 -15.72 -9.99 -1.10
N GLN A 96 -16.82 -9.71 -1.80
CA GLN A 96 -17.61 -10.72 -2.51
C GLN A 96 -16.81 -11.34 -3.66
N LEU A 97 -16.08 -10.51 -4.43
CA LEU A 97 -15.24 -10.99 -5.52
C LEU A 97 -14.09 -11.87 -5.01
N PHE A 98 -13.50 -11.53 -3.87
CA PHE A 98 -12.49 -12.35 -3.22
C PHE A 98 -13.06 -13.72 -2.83
N LEU A 99 -14.19 -13.77 -2.12
CA LEU A 99 -14.86 -15.02 -1.73
C LEU A 99 -15.25 -15.87 -2.95
N GLU A 100 -15.79 -15.25 -3.99
CA GLU A 100 -16.14 -15.94 -5.23
C GLU A 100 -14.91 -16.50 -5.94
N GLY A 101 -13.81 -15.74 -5.96
CA GLY A 101 -12.51 -16.20 -6.47
C GLY A 101 -11.97 -17.39 -5.70
N MET A 102 -12.10 -17.40 -4.37
CA MET A 102 -11.68 -18.53 -3.54
C MET A 102 -12.48 -19.80 -3.84
N VAL A 103 -13.80 -19.70 -3.93
CA VAL A 103 -14.68 -20.84 -4.24
C VAL A 103 -14.35 -21.40 -5.63
N ARG A 104 -14.12 -20.53 -6.63
CA ARG A 104 -13.79 -20.95 -7.99
C ARG A 104 -12.41 -21.59 -8.13
N ASN A 105 -11.46 -21.27 -7.25
CA ASN A 105 -10.06 -21.69 -7.35
C ASN A 105 -9.63 -22.65 -6.23
N ASN A 106 -10.55 -23.50 -5.73
CA ASN A 106 -10.27 -24.51 -4.70
C ASN A 106 -9.62 -23.94 -3.42
N LEU A 107 -10.18 -22.85 -2.87
CA LEU A 107 -9.73 -22.21 -1.62
C LEU A 107 -8.29 -21.66 -1.64
N ARG A 108 -7.68 -21.50 -2.82
CA ARG A 108 -6.41 -20.75 -2.96
C ARG A 108 -6.57 -19.34 -2.38
N GLY A 109 -5.71 -18.98 -1.44
CA GLY A 109 -5.74 -17.70 -0.70
C GLY A 109 -6.09 -17.80 0.79
N LEU A 110 -6.42 -19.00 1.30
CA LEU A 110 -6.52 -19.31 2.75
C LEU A 110 -5.22 -19.86 3.35
N GLU A 111 -4.22 -20.10 2.51
CA GLU A 111 -2.89 -20.44 3.00
C GLU A 111 -2.40 -19.24 3.83
N GLU A 112 -2.16 -19.44 5.13
CA GLU A 112 -1.34 -18.52 5.91
C GLU A 112 0.03 -18.52 5.24
N VAL A 113 0.22 -17.62 4.28
CA VAL A 113 1.55 -17.28 3.81
C VAL A 113 2.19 -16.64 5.02
N GLY A 114 3.09 -17.37 5.68
CA GLY A 114 3.91 -16.89 6.79
C GLY A 114 4.85 -15.79 6.32
N VAL A 115 4.27 -14.67 5.88
CA VAL A 115 4.96 -13.47 5.47
C VAL A 115 5.34 -12.77 6.75
N ASP A 116 6.61 -12.83 7.10
CA ASP A 116 7.15 -11.93 8.11
C ASP A 116 7.05 -10.50 7.57
N LEU A 117 6.10 -9.74 8.11
CA LEU A 117 5.86 -8.35 7.75
C LEU A 117 7.11 -7.48 7.93
N ASN A 118 8.02 -7.85 8.83
CA ASN A 118 9.29 -7.13 9.04
C ASN A 118 10.28 -7.34 7.89
N HIS A 119 10.09 -8.37 7.07
CA HIS A 119 10.97 -8.72 5.95
C HIS A 119 10.25 -8.61 4.59
N TYR A 120 8.96 -8.30 4.56
CA TYR A 120 8.20 -8.17 3.33
C TYR A 120 8.71 -6.99 2.50
N GLY A 121 9.20 -7.26 1.29
CA GLY A 121 9.70 -6.23 0.37
C GLY A 121 11.18 -5.85 0.56
N ILE A 122 11.89 -6.48 1.50
CA ILE A 122 13.35 -6.32 1.64
C ILE A 122 14.04 -7.35 0.72
N ASP A 123 14.75 -6.87 -0.30
CA ASP A 123 15.61 -7.69 -1.16
C ASP A 123 17.04 -7.69 -0.60
N TRP A 124 17.35 -8.64 0.29
CA TRP A 124 18.67 -8.78 0.88
C TRP A 124 19.78 -9.08 -0.14
N GLU A 125 19.43 -9.59 -1.32
CA GLU A 125 20.36 -9.83 -2.44
C GLU A 125 20.30 -8.74 -3.52
N GLY A 126 19.60 -7.64 -3.24
CA GLY A 126 19.46 -6.51 -4.14
C GLY A 126 20.81 -5.86 -4.46
N PRO A 127 21.03 -5.39 -5.70
CA PRO A 127 22.28 -4.71 -6.04
C PRO A 127 22.44 -3.45 -5.18
N ALA A 128 23.59 -3.33 -4.52
CA ALA A 128 23.94 -2.11 -3.78
C ALA A 128 23.95 -0.91 -4.76
N PRO A 129 23.51 0.28 -4.31
CA PRO A 129 23.68 1.50 -5.09
C PRO A 129 25.15 1.65 -5.46
N THR A 130 25.44 1.74 -6.75
CA THR A 130 26.76 2.13 -7.22
C THR A 130 26.85 3.65 -7.15
N ASP A 131 27.86 4.17 -6.44
CA ASP A 131 28.21 5.59 -6.42
C ASP A 131 28.33 6.21 -7.83
#